data_AF-M6PX02-F1
#
_entry.id   AF-M6PX02-F1
#
_cell.length_a   1.000
_cell.length_b   1.000
_cell.length_c   1.000
_cell.angle_alpha   90.00
_cell.angle_beta   90.00
_cell.angle_gamma   90.00
#
_symmetry.space_group_name_H-M   'P 1'
#
loop_
_entity.id
_entity.type
_entity.pdbx_description
1 polymer ?
#
loop_
_entity_poly.entity_id
_entity_poly.type
_entity_poly.pdbx_seq_one_letter_code
_entity_poly.pdbx_strand_id
1 'polypeptide(L)'
;MSIRFRISLYLSIVLFIGFSVLAAINSITTYRNLKSEVENNSTITSERWSLEVKDILDSAMFYARGFRSPLIFTSPPREVVITSIKEVIERNPSFFALWLVYEPNLYDGKDAQYKNSLGHDSTGRFVPYVFQSGEKGKARIRPNVGYENQDGTGDFYQVPKKNNTYYVSEPYRYKSDSVDTMMISIVAPISKDGFFRGACGIDLKAEELQKKFGEVKPFRNQGYMTLISPSGLYTVNGKNPSLIGNKIPDAQELEFYLKKSQEGKNFTYNSEAHTHYFFPFHVGKDKRFWTLQVSIPDSIYTDEMFNTIFSRALTAILILVSVLLCVNFIFQRLISAGLLKAVGFSEEIANGNLIAQSSHDKKDEIGALLVSMNQMRESLLKVLRE
;
A
#
# COMPACT_ATOMS: atom_id res chain seq x y z
N MET A 1 -20.21 -22.08 -53.62
CA MET A 1 -20.59 -21.88 -52.19
C MET A 1 -22.11 -21.94 -52.04
N SER A 2 -22.61 -22.83 -51.18
CA SER A 2 -24.03 -22.90 -50.84
C SER A 2 -24.51 -21.61 -50.16
N ILE A 3 -25.80 -21.29 -50.30
CA ILE A 3 -26.43 -20.12 -49.65
C ILE A 3 -26.21 -20.16 -48.13
N ARG A 4 -26.29 -21.36 -47.54
CA ARG A 4 -25.99 -21.63 -46.13
C ARG A 4 -24.60 -21.12 -45.72
N PHE A 5 -23.58 -21.44 -46.52
CA PHE A 5 -22.21 -21.03 -46.19
C PHE A 5 -22.09 -19.49 -46.21
N ARG A 6 -22.69 -18.81 -47.19
CA ARG A 6 -22.63 -17.34 -47.29
C ARG A 6 -23.31 -16.66 -46.10
N ILE A 7 -24.53 -17.10 -45.75
CA ILE A 7 -25.26 -16.54 -44.61
C ILE A 7 -24.50 -16.77 -43.31
N SER A 8 -24.01 -18.00 -43.07
CA SER A 8 -23.23 -18.32 -41.88
C SER A 8 -21.94 -17.51 -41.80
N LEU A 9 -21.28 -17.29 -42.94
CA LEU A 9 -20.07 -16.47 -43.01
C LEU A 9 -20.35 -15.01 -42.67
N TYR A 10 -21.37 -14.39 -43.29
CA TYR A 10 -21.74 -13.00 -43.01
C TYR A 10 -22.16 -12.80 -41.56
N LEU A 11 -22.97 -13.70 -41.01
CA LEU A 11 -23.37 -13.62 -39.60
C LEU A 11 -22.16 -13.79 -38.67
N SER A 12 -21.25 -14.71 -38.99
CA SER A 12 -20.03 -14.91 -38.19
C SER A 12 -19.14 -13.68 -38.20
N ILE A 13 -19.00 -13.00 -39.34
CA ILE A 13 -18.23 -11.75 -39.46
C ILE A 13 -18.86 -10.64 -38.60
N VAL A 14 -20.18 -10.45 -38.69
CA VAL A 14 -20.89 -9.43 -37.91
C VAL A 14 -20.76 -9.71 -36.40
N LEU A 15 -20.97 -10.96 -35.99
CA LEU A 15 -20.81 -11.38 -34.59
C LEU A 15 -19.37 -11.21 -34.12
N PHE A 16 -18.39 -11.57 -34.94
CA PHE A 16 -16.97 -11.41 -34.62
C PHE A 16 -16.62 -9.94 -34.40
N ILE A 17 -17.00 -9.05 -35.32
CA ILE A 17 -16.76 -7.60 -35.18
C ILE A 17 -17.43 -7.06 -33.90
N GLY A 18 -18.69 -7.40 -33.67
CA GLY A 18 -19.42 -6.99 -32.47
C GLY A 18 -18.75 -7.45 -31.18
N PHE A 19 -18.34 -8.72 -31.12
CA PHE A 19 -17.61 -9.26 -29.97
C PHE A 19 -16.22 -8.65 -29.80
N SER A 20 -15.48 -8.40 -30.87
CA SER A 20 -14.17 -7.74 -30.81
C SER A 20 -14.27 -6.33 -30.25
N VAL A 21 -15.26 -5.55 -30.70
CA VAL A 21 -15.51 -4.19 -30.18
C VAL A 21 -15.89 -4.25 -28.70
N LEU A 22 -16.79 -5.15 -28.33
CA LEU A 22 -17.23 -5.31 -26.94
C LEU A 22 -16.10 -5.79 -26.02
N ALA A 23 -15.23 -6.69 -26.50
CA ALA A 23 -14.04 -7.13 -25.79
C ALA A 23 -13.04 -5.99 -25.61
N ALA A 24 -12.82 -5.16 -26.62
CA ALA A 24 -11.95 -4.00 -26.54
C ALA A 24 -12.46 -2.98 -25.51
N ILE A 25 -13.76 -2.64 -25.56
CA ILE A 25 -14.38 -1.71 -24.59
C ILE A 25 -14.28 -2.25 -23.17
N ASN A 26 -14.59 -3.54 -22.97
CA ASN A 26 -14.47 -4.18 -21.65
C ASN A 26 -13.02 -4.19 -21.17
N SER A 27 -12.05 -4.45 -22.04
CA SER A 27 -10.63 -4.45 -21.70
C SER A 27 -10.17 -3.06 -21.25
N ILE A 28 -10.50 -2.01 -22.01
CA ILE A 28 -10.18 -0.62 -21.66
C ILE A 28 -10.85 -0.19 -20.34
N THR A 29 -12.13 -0.56 -20.16
CA THR A 29 -12.88 -0.22 -18.95
C THR A 29 -12.31 -0.93 -17.73
N THR A 30 -11.98 -2.22 -17.88
CA THR A 30 -11.34 -3.03 -16.83
C THR A 30 -10.00 -2.43 -16.46
N TYR A 31 -9.19 -2.04 -17.44
CA TYR A 31 -7.91 -1.38 -17.22
C TYR A 31 -8.04 -0.09 -16.40
N ARG A 32 -8.96 0.80 -16.81
CA ARG A 32 -9.19 2.07 -16.09
C ARG A 32 -9.68 1.85 -14.67
N ASN A 33 -10.61 0.91 -14.48
CA ASN A 33 -11.15 0.59 -13.16
C ASN A 33 -10.08 -0.01 -12.25
N LEU A 34 -9.29 -0.96 -12.75
CA LEU A 34 -8.22 -1.59 -11.98
C LEU A 34 -7.13 -0.58 -11.60
N LYS A 35 -6.73 0.28 -12.53
CA LYS A 35 -5.76 1.34 -12.24
C LYS A 35 -6.25 2.27 -11.14
N SER A 36 -7.50 2.75 -11.24
CA SER A 36 -8.09 3.62 -10.23
C SER A 36 -8.27 2.91 -8.88
N GLU A 37 -8.64 1.64 -8.88
CA GLU A 37 -8.75 0.83 -7.66
C GLU A 37 -7.39 0.69 -6.98
N VAL A 38 -6.34 0.37 -7.74
CA VAL A 38 -4.98 0.24 -7.21
C VAL A 38 -4.51 1.57 -6.65
N GLU A 39 -4.65 2.69 -7.36
CA GLU A 39 -4.26 4.02 -6.88
C GLU A 39 -4.98 4.42 -5.57
N ASN A 40 -6.31 4.21 -5.50
CA ASN A 40 -7.11 4.54 -4.31
C ASN A 40 -6.77 3.63 -3.13
N ASN A 41 -6.74 2.31 -3.34
CA ASN A 41 -6.43 1.36 -2.27
C ASN A 41 -4.97 1.50 -1.81
N SER A 42 -4.05 1.84 -2.71
CA SER A 42 -2.67 2.17 -2.38
C SER A 42 -2.60 3.37 -1.46
N THR A 43 -3.32 4.43 -1.77
CA THR A 43 -3.37 5.65 -0.95
C THR A 43 -3.92 5.35 0.44
N ILE A 44 -5.08 4.69 0.53
CA ILE A 44 -5.73 4.34 1.80
C ILE A 44 -4.83 3.41 2.64
N THR A 45 -4.25 2.39 2.01
CA THR A 45 -3.36 1.45 2.72
C THR A 45 -2.10 2.14 3.20
N SER A 46 -1.55 3.05 2.42
CA SER A 46 -0.36 3.82 2.78
C SER A 46 -0.65 4.79 3.93
N GLU A 47 -1.82 5.43 3.93
CA GLU A 47 -2.28 6.27 5.02
C GLU A 47 -2.43 5.48 6.33
N ARG A 48 -3.02 4.27 6.26
CA ARG A 48 -3.11 3.36 7.42
C ARG A 48 -1.74 3.10 8.05
N TRP A 49 -0.74 2.77 7.23
CA TRP A 49 0.62 2.54 7.72
C TRP A 49 1.25 3.82 8.29
N SER A 50 0.96 4.98 7.70
CA SER A 50 1.42 6.27 8.22
C SER A 50 0.88 6.51 9.63
N LEU A 51 -0.41 6.24 9.84
CA LEU A 51 -1.05 6.33 11.15
C LEU A 51 -0.45 5.34 12.15
N GLU A 52 -0.14 4.10 11.73
CA GLU A 52 0.46 3.10 12.61
C GLU A 52 1.89 3.48 13.04
N VAL A 53 2.71 3.98 12.12
CA VAL A 53 4.05 4.50 12.45
C VAL A 53 3.93 5.72 13.37
N LYS A 54 3.02 6.65 13.04
CA LYS A 54 2.74 7.83 13.86
C LYS A 54 2.32 7.45 15.27
N ASP A 55 1.46 6.46 15.45
CA ASP A 55 0.97 6.02 16.76
C ASP A 55 2.10 5.55 17.69
N ILE A 56 3.09 4.81 17.15
CA ILE A 56 4.27 4.39 17.94
C ILE A 56 5.09 5.60 18.39
N LEU A 57 5.35 6.55 17.49
CA LEU A 57 6.14 7.74 17.80
C LEU A 57 5.39 8.68 18.75
N ASP A 58 4.09 8.85 18.56
CA ASP A 58 3.22 9.63 19.44
C ASP A 58 3.11 9.00 20.83
N SER A 59 3.05 7.67 20.90
CA SER A 59 3.09 6.93 22.16
C SER A 59 4.38 7.23 22.93
N ALA A 60 5.55 7.15 22.28
CA ALA A 60 6.81 7.53 22.91
C ALA A 60 6.78 9.00 23.42
N MET A 61 6.24 9.93 22.62
CA MET A 61 6.09 11.32 23.04
C MET A 61 5.15 11.47 24.23
N PHE A 62 4.06 10.70 24.27
CA PHE A 62 3.11 10.69 25.39
C PHE A 62 3.78 10.21 26.68
N TYR A 63 4.55 9.13 26.63
CA TYR A 63 5.30 8.64 27.80
C TYR A 63 6.36 9.64 28.27
N ALA A 64 7.16 10.22 27.35
CA ALA A 64 8.15 11.24 27.71
C ALA A 64 7.50 12.46 28.40
N ARG A 65 6.34 12.90 27.89
CA ARG A 65 5.53 13.98 28.47
C ARG A 65 4.95 13.64 29.82
N GLY A 66 4.35 12.45 29.94
CA GLY A 66 3.74 11.97 31.18
C GLY A 66 4.79 11.84 32.28
N PHE A 67 5.92 11.22 31.98
CA PHE A 67 7.01 11.02 32.93
C PHE A 67 7.59 12.34 33.44
N ARG A 68 7.84 13.31 32.55
CA ARG A 68 8.41 14.60 32.96
C ARG A 68 7.44 15.52 33.69
N SER A 69 6.13 15.33 33.52
CA SER A 69 5.11 16.27 34.01
C SER A 69 5.24 16.61 35.50
N PRO A 70 5.35 15.63 36.43
CA PRO A 70 5.57 15.94 37.84
C PRO A 70 6.92 16.64 38.10
N LEU A 71 7.95 16.29 37.33
CA LEU A 71 9.31 16.82 37.50
C LEU A 71 9.46 18.30 37.13
N ILE A 72 8.45 18.89 36.47
CA ILE A 72 8.38 20.35 36.24
C ILE A 72 8.25 21.10 37.58
N PHE A 73 7.51 20.53 38.52
CA PHE A 73 7.07 21.20 39.75
C PHE A 73 7.78 20.69 41.00
N THR A 74 8.22 19.43 40.99
CA THR A 74 8.85 18.79 42.13
C THR A 74 10.20 18.17 41.75
N SER A 75 11.03 17.94 42.77
CA SER A 75 12.32 17.27 42.62
C SER A 75 12.39 16.12 43.62
N PRO A 76 11.77 14.95 43.34
CA PRO A 76 11.85 13.78 44.20
C PRO A 76 13.31 13.33 44.42
N PRO A 77 13.60 12.46 45.41
CA PRO A 77 14.94 11.88 45.54
C PRO A 77 15.41 11.25 44.22
N ARG A 78 16.66 11.52 43.79
CA ARG A 78 17.22 11.08 42.50
C ARG A 78 17.07 9.56 42.29
N GLU A 79 17.31 8.78 43.34
CA GLU A 79 17.16 7.31 43.31
C GLU A 79 15.74 6.85 43.01
N VAL A 80 14.73 7.52 43.57
CA VAL A 80 13.31 7.20 43.31
C VAL A 80 12.97 7.46 41.85
N VAL A 81 13.49 8.54 41.27
CA VAL A 81 13.32 8.84 39.85
C VAL A 81 14.02 7.79 38.98
N ILE A 82 15.26 7.43 39.30
CA ILE A 82 16.01 6.37 38.60
C ILE A 82 15.22 5.04 38.63
N THR A 83 14.70 4.62 39.79
CA THR A 83 13.86 3.43 39.91
C THR A 83 12.59 3.53 39.06
N SER A 84 11.96 4.71 39.02
CA SER A 84 10.77 4.94 38.22
C SER A 84 11.06 4.84 36.71
N ILE A 85 12.19 5.40 36.25
CA ILE A 85 12.64 5.26 34.86
C ILE A 85 12.83 3.77 34.53
N LYS A 86 13.50 3.03 35.42
CA LYS A 86 13.76 1.60 35.25
C LYS A 86 12.46 0.81 35.09
N GLU A 87 11.47 1.06 35.94
CA GLU A 87 10.16 0.40 35.87
C GLU A 87 9.44 0.67 34.54
N VAL A 88 9.51 1.91 34.04
CA VAL A 88 8.92 2.27 32.75
C VAL A 88 9.58 1.48 31.61
N ILE A 89 10.91 1.41 31.59
CA ILE A 89 11.63 0.68 30.53
C ILE A 89 11.39 -0.82 30.63
N GLU A 90 11.38 -1.41 31.83
CA GLU A 90 11.15 -2.84 31.99
C GLU A 90 9.73 -3.27 31.60
N ARG A 91 8.73 -2.38 31.71
CA ARG A 91 7.35 -2.63 31.28
C ARG A 91 7.06 -2.34 29.82
N ASN A 92 7.91 -1.57 29.15
CA ASN A 92 7.72 -1.14 27.76
C ASN A 92 8.89 -1.60 26.89
N PRO A 93 8.92 -2.88 26.46
CA PRO A 93 10.03 -3.44 25.69
C PRO A 93 10.21 -2.79 24.31
N SER A 94 9.21 -2.05 23.81
CA SER A 94 9.31 -1.26 22.58
C SER A 94 10.16 0.00 22.72
N PHE A 95 10.37 0.49 23.96
CA PHE A 95 11.24 1.62 24.24
C PHE A 95 12.64 1.11 24.55
N PHE A 96 13.65 1.65 23.85
CA PHE A 96 15.02 1.24 24.09
C PHE A 96 15.57 1.89 25.36
N ALA A 97 15.35 3.19 25.54
CA ALA A 97 15.81 3.91 26.71
C ALA A 97 14.86 5.03 27.12
N LEU A 98 14.93 5.43 28.39
CA LEU A 98 14.32 6.63 28.94
C LEU A 98 15.40 7.32 29.76
N TRP A 99 15.54 8.62 29.53
CA TRP A 99 16.62 9.39 30.12
C TRP A 99 16.17 10.78 30.54
N LEU A 100 16.93 11.35 31.46
CA LEU A 100 16.83 12.75 31.87
C LEU A 100 18.20 13.40 31.70
N VAL A 101 18.22 14.68 31.33
CA VAL A 101 19.41 15.52 31.39
C VAL A 101 19.00 16.87 31.97
N TYR A 102 19.41 17.17 33.20
CA TYR A 102 19.19 18.48 33.82
C TYR A 102 20.39 19.39 33.62
N GLU A 103 20.14 20.68 33.44
CA GLU A 103 21.17 21.73 33.51
C GLU A 103 21.83 21.77 34.91
N PRO A 104 23.05 22.33 35.02
CA PRO A 104 23.80 22.36 36.29
C PRO A 104 22.97 22.91 37.45
N ASN A 105 22.85 22.12 38.52
CA ASN A 105 22.12 22.41 39.75
C ASN A 105 20.61 22.69 39.58
N LEU A 106 20.01 22.46 38.40
CA LEU A 106 18.61 22.78 38.15
C LEU A 106 17.62 21.67 38.51
N TYR A 107 18.09 20.50 38.95
CA TYR A 107 17.25 19.45 39.53
C TYR A 107 16.91 19.74 40.99
N ASP A 108 17.88 19.64 41.90
CA ASP A 108 17.73 19.78 43.36
C ASP A 108 18.81 20.66 44.02
N GLY A 109 19.69 21.29 43.23
CA GLY A 109 20.79 22.13 43.72
C GLY A 109 21.96 21.38 44.39
N LYS A 110 22.03 20.04 44.26
CA LYS A 110 22.99 19.21 45.01
C LYS A 110 23.98 18.45 44.13
N ASP A 111 24.23 18.89 42.88
CA ASP A 111 25.06 18.14 41.92
C ASP A 111 26.42 17.73 42.50
N ALA A 112 27.08 18.62 43.25
CA ALA A 112 28.39 18.36 43.84
C ALA A 112 28.45 17.09 44.73
N GLN A 113 27.31 16.67 45.32
CA GLN A 113 27.23 15.48 46.17
C GLN A 113 27.16 14.17 45.37
N TYR A 114 26.86 14.24 44.07
CA TYR A 114 26.58 13.08 43.21
C TYR A 114 27.65 12.85 42.14
N LYS A 115 28.80 13.52 42.22
CA LYS A 115 29.90 13.37 41.26
C LYS A 115 30.27 11.90 41.07
N ASN A 116 30.21 11.43 39.82
CA ASN A 116 30.50 10.05 39.42
C ASN A 116 29.64 8.96 40.11
N SER A 117 28.54 9.33 40.75
CA SER A 117 27.57 8.34 41.26
C SER A 117 26.69 7.78 40.13
N LEU A 118 25.91 6.74 40.42
CA LEU A 118 25.07 6.07 39.43
C LEU A 118 24.08 7.05 38.76
N GLY A 119 24.11 7.16 37.42
CA GLY A 119 23.25 8.09 36.68
C GLY A 119 23.73 9.55 36.67
N HIS A 120 24.99 9.80 37.03
CA HIS A 120 25.59 11.13 37.13
C HIS A 120 26.94 11.20 36.41
N ASP A 121 27.23 12.37 35.84
CA ASP A 121 28.52 12.65 35.22
C ASP A 121 29.60 13.08 36.25
N SER A 122 30.76 13.48 35.76
CA SER A 122 31.88 13.95 36.59
C SER A 122 31.60 15.26 37.33
N THR A 123 30.59 16.01 36.90
CA THR A 123 30.12 17.25 37.56
C THR A 123 29.08 16.95 38.65
N GLY A 124 28.45 15.77 38.57
CA GLY A 124 27.38 15.32 39.45
C GLY A 124 25.99 15.78 39.00
N ARG A 125 25.86 16.26 37.76
CA ARG A 125 24.57 16.58 37.15
C ARG A 125 23.68 15.35 37.11
N PHE A 126 22.38 15.55 37.29
CA PHE A 126 21.40 14.47 37.17
C PHE A 126 21.15 14.15 35.69
N VAL A 127 21.84 13.13 35.19
CA VAL A 127 21.85 12.72 33.78
C VAL A 127 21.59 11.21 33.61
N PRO A 128 20.58 10.61 34.26
CA PRO A 128 20.37 9.17 34.17
C PRO A 128 19.95 8.76 32.76
N TYR A 129 20.60 7.71 32.26
CA TYR A 129 20.28 7.03 31.01
C TYR A 129 20.00 5.55 31.31
N VAL A 130 18.72 5.17 31.31
CA VAL A 130 18.29 3.81 31.59
C VAL A 130 17.82 3.15 30.31
N PHE A 131 18.37 1.98 29.99
CA PHE A 131 18.18 1.32 28.70
C PHE A 131 17.99 -0.19 28.84
N GLN A 132 17.34 -0.78 27.85
CA GLN A 132 17.15 -2.22 27.73
C GLN A 132 18.49 -2.95 27.63
N SER A 133 18.69 -3.98 28.44
CA SER A 133 19.88 -4.84 28.35
C SER A 133 19.75 -5.95 27.31
N GLY A 134 18.54 -6.19 26.79
CA GLY A 134 18.20 -7.37 26.01
C GLY A 134 17.62 -8.52 26.84
N GLU A 135 17.74 -8.47 28.17
CA GLU A 135 17.10 -9.41 29.09
C GLU A 135 15.85 -8.79 29.72
N LYS A 136 14.72 -9.51 29.68
CA LYS A 136 13.44 -9.03 30.20
C LYS A 136 13.54 -8.68 31.69
N GLY A 137 13.12 -7.47 32.05
CA GLY A 137 13.12 -7.00 33.44
C GLY A 137 14.51 -6.74 34.03
N LYS A 138 15.52 -6.50 33.18
CA LYS A 138 16.90 -6.21 33.62
C LYS A 138 17.45 -4.96 32.94
N ALA A 139 16.73 -3.85 33.00
CA ALA A 139 17.23 -2.59 32.44
C ALA A 139 18.51 -2.12 33.17
N ARG A 140 19.43 -1.52 32.43
CA ARG A 140 20.72 -1.04 32.92
C ARG A 140 20.71 0.48 32.96
N ILE A 141 21.48 1.07 33.87
CA ILE A 141 21.66 2.51 34.01
C ILE A 141 23.11 2.93 33.81
N ARG A 142 23.31 4.03 33.09
CA ARG A 142 24.56 4.77 32.94
C ARG A 142 24.28 6.27 33.00
N PRO A 143 25.29 7.14 33.21
CA PRO A 143 25.14 8.54 32.83
C PRO A 143 24.91 8.65 31.32
N ASN A 144 24.04 9.57 30.91
CA ASN A 144 23.90 9.99 29.53
C ASN A 144 25.24 10.60 29.06
N VAL A 145 25.56 10.53 27.76
CA VAL A 145 26.80 11.08 27.20
C VAL A 145 26.51 11.78 25.87
N GLY A 146 27.42 12.66 25.44
CA GLY A 146 27.29 13.37 24.16
C GLY A 146 26.23 14.48 24.14
N TYR A 147 25.49 14.69 25.23
CA TYR A 147 24.48 15.74 25.31
C TYR A 147 25.06 17.16 25.17
N GLU A 148 26.35 17.39 25.42
CA GLU A 148 27.02 18.67 25.18
C GLU A 148 27.61 18.83 23.76
N ASN A 149 27.60 17.77 22.95
CA ASN A 149 28.19 17.79 21.61
C ASN A 149 27.44 18.79 20.71
N GLN A 150 28.20 19.58 19.95
CA GLN A 150 27.68 20.61 19.02
C GLN A 150 27.80 20.19 17.54
N ASP A 151 28.28 18.98 17.27
CA ASP A 151 28.51 18.43 15.93
C ASP A 151 27.27 17.73 15.32
N GLY A 152 26.10 17.92 15.94
CA GLY A 152 24.85 17.24 15.58
C GLY A 152 24.58 15.97 16.38
N THR A 153 25.59 15.31 16.95
CA THR A 153 25.38 14.07 17.74
C THR A 153 24.71 14.32 19.09
N GLY A 154 24.78 15.56 19.59
CA GLY A 154 24.11 16.04 20.81
C GLY A 154 22.76 16.70 20.58
N ASP A 155 22.24 16.73 19.34
CA ASP A 155 21.02 17.48 18.99
C ASP A 155 19.78 17.01 19.75
N PHE A 156 19.76 15.75 20.19
CA PHE A 156 18.71 15.22 21.07
C PHE A 156 18.54 16.07 22.34
N TYR A 157 19.59 16.73 22.84
CA TYR A 157 19.54 17.64 23.98
C TYR A 157 19.69 19.11 23.57
N GLN A 158 20.62 19.42 22.67
CA GLN A 158 20.96 20.79 22.30
C GLN A 158 19.80 21.53 21.62
N VAL A 159 19.02 20.85 20.76
CA VAL A 159 17.87 21.48 20.09
C VAL A 159 16.76 21.83 21.08
N PRO A 160 16.28 20.91 21.96
CA PRO A 160 15.35 21.24 23.03
C PRO A 160 15.86 22.32 23.98
N LYS A 161 17.16 22.30 24.35
CA LYS A 161 17.78 23.29 25.22
C LYS A 161 17.72 24.69 24.61
N LYS A 162 18.12 24.82 23.34
CA LYS A 162 18.18 26.11 22.64
C LYS A 162 16.79 26.70 22.39
N ASN A 163 15.84 25.86 21.99
CA ASN A 163 14.55 26.33 21.48
C ASN A 163 13.41 26.20 22.51
N ASN A 164 13.62 25.46 23.60
CA ASN A 164 12.59 25.09 24.57
C ASN A 164 11.37 24.43 23.90
N THR A 165 11.62 23.54 22.93
CA THR A 165 10.60 22.85 22.15
C THR A 165 10.66 21.33 22.33
N TYR A 166 9.53 20.68 22.08
CA TYR A 166 9.50 19.25 21.79
C TYR A 166 10.32 18.96 20.52
N TYR A 167 10.93 17.78 20.47
CA TYR A 167 11.86 17.44 19.41
C TYR A 167 11.90 15.93 19.19
N VAL A 168 11.89 15.48 17.95
CA VAL A 168 12.24 14.11 17.57
C VAL A 168 13.54 14.14 16.79
N SER A 169 14.63 13.63 17.34
CA SER A 169 15.94 13.72 16.69
C SER A 169 15.95 13.05 15.32
N GLU A 170 16.75 13.58 14.40
CA GLU A 170 17.18 12.83 13.21
C GLU A 170 17.82 11.50 13.66
N PRO A 171 17.84 10.45 12.81
CA PRO A 171 18.52 9.20 13.16
C PRO A 171 20.01 9.45 13.34
N TYR A 172 20.55 9.04 14.49
CA TYR A 172 21.95 9.26 14.85
C TYR A 172 22.54 8.03 15.54
N ARG A 173 23.87 7.88 15.46
CA ARG A 173 24.59 6.82 16.16
C ARG A 173 24.90 7.30 17.57
N TYR A 174 24.25 6.72 18.57
CA TYR A 174 24.62 6.93 19.96
C TYR A 174 25.69 5.92 20.36
N LYS A 175 26.82 6.44 20.86
CA LYS A 175 27.98 5.64 21.27
C LYS A 175 28.37 5.97 22.71
N SER A 176 28.33 4.94 23.56
CA SER A 176 28.85 4.92 24.93
C SER A 176 29.55 3.59 25.18
N ASP A 177 30.15 3.41 26.35
CA ASP A 177 30.86 2.17 26.70
C ASP A 177 29.99 0.91 26.61
N SER A 178 28.67 1.04 26.73
CA SER A 178 27.73 -0.09 26.76
C SER A 178 26.68 -0.09 25.66
N VAL A 179 26.59 1.00 24.88
CA VAL A 179 25.57 1.17 23.84
C VAL A 179 26.23 1.73 22.59
N ASP A 180 26.09 1.03 21.48
CA ASP A 180 26.54 1.52 20.18
C ASP A 180 25.50 1.19 19.10
N THR A 181 24.53 2.07 18.89
CA THR A 181 23.37 1.78 18.02
C THR A 181 22.82 3.04 17.35
N MET A 182 22.20 2.85 16.18
CA MET A 182 21.43 3.89 15.50
C MET A 182 20.06 4.02 16.15
N MET A 183 19.67 5.24 16.50
CA MET A 183 18.41 5.52 17.18
C MET A 183 17.83 6.87 16.79
N ILE A 184 16.57 7.08 17.20
CA ILE A 184 15.93 8.38 17.29
C ILE A 184 15.53 8.63 18.73
N SER A 185 15.57 9.89 19.16
CA SER A 185 15.16 10.32 20.49
C SER A 185 13.92 11.20 20.41
N ILE A 186 12.88 10.82 21.13
CA ILE A 186 11.63 11.57 21.27
C ILE A 186 11.72 12.35 22.58
N VAL A 187 11.88 13.67 22.46
CA VAL A 187 12.33 14.53 23.56
C VAL A 187 11.29 15.59 23.90
N ALA A 188 11.07 15.75 25.20
CA ALA A 188 10.17 16.73 25.76
C ALA A 188 10.92 17.60 26.79
N PRO A 189 10.89 18.94 26.64
CA PRO A 189 11.63 19.84 27.52
C PRO A 189 11.01 19.89 28.92
N ILE A 190 11.84 20.00 29.94
CA ILE A 190 11.48 20.21 31.33
C ILE A 190 11.69 21.68 31.62
N SER A 191 10.59 22.44 31.56
CA SER A 191 10.62 23.89 31.66
C SER A 191 9.53 24.38 32.57
N LYS A 192 9.87 25.37 33.41
CA LYS A 192 8.94 26.02 34.34
C LYS A 192 8.92 27.51 34.02
N ASP A 193 7.74 28.07 33.74
CA ASP A 193 7.55 29.49 33.42
C ASP A 193 8.45 29.98 32.26
N GLY A 194 8.65 29.13 31.24
CA GLY A 194 9.51 29.42 30.09
C GLY A 194 11.01 29.19 30.31
N PHE A 195 11.45 28.96 31.55
CA PHE A 195 12.83 28.67 31.89
C PHE A 195 13.16 27.19 31.70
N PHE A 196 14.09 26.88 30.80
CA PHE A 196 14.55 25.51 30.53
C PHE A 196 15.43 24.99 31.68
N ARG A 197 15.04 23.84 32.26
CA ARG A 197 15.77 23.18 33.35
C ARG A 197 16.45 21.88 32.92
N GLY A 198 16.02 21.31 31.80
CA GLY A 198 16.50 20.03 31.31
C GLY A 198 15.57 19.41 30.28
N ALA A 199 15.81 18.16 29.94
CA ALA A 199 15.00 17.41 28.99
C ALA A 199 14.77 15.97 29.47
N CYS A 200 13.64 15.40 29.06
CA CYS A 200 13.28 14.01 29.20
C CYS A 200 13.12 13.41 27.81
N GLY A 201 13.74 12.26 27.54
CA GLY A 201 13.65 11.63 26.23
C GLY A 201 13.47 10.13 26.29
N ILE A 202 12.76 9.60 25.29
CA ILE A 202 12.64 8.18 25.02
C ILE A 202 13.35 7.86 23.72
N ASP A 203 14.21 6.86 23.74
CA ASP A 203 14.93 6.43 22.55
C ASP A 203 14.30 5.18 21.95
N LEU A 204 14.24 5.17 20.62
CA LEU A 204 13.84 4.03 19.81
C LEU A 204 15.01 3.63 18.92
N LYS A 205 15.39 2.35 18.97
CA LYS A 205 16.39 1.81 18.04
C LYS A 205 15.84 1.83 16.62
N ALA A 206 16.61 2.37 15.69
CA ALA A 206 16.28 2.32 14.27
C ALA A 206 16.18 0.87 13.78
N GLU A 207 17.01 -0.02 14.32
CA GLU A 207 16.97 -1.46 14.02
C GLU A 207 15.62 -2.11 14.38
N GLU A 208 15.03 -1.76 15.52
CA GLU A 208 13.73 -2.33 15.94
C GLU A 208 12.58 -1.76 15.11
N LEU A 209 12.64 -0.48 14.74
CA LEU A 209 11.72 0.11 13.76
C LEU A 209 11.87 -0.55 12.38
N GLN A 210 13.10 -0.84 11.96
CA GLN A 210 13.40 -1.52 10.70
C GLN A 210 12.86 -2.96 10.71
N LYS A 211 13.02 -3.71 11.79
CA LYS A 211 12.42 -5.06 11.92
C LYS A 211 10.90 -5.00 11.82
N LYS A 212 10.28 -4.02 12.49
CA LYS A 212 8.82 -3.89 12.52
C LYS A 212 8.21 -3.44 11.18
N PHE A 213 8.85 -2.49 10.50
CA PHE A 213 8.26 -1.81 9.34
C PHE A 213 9.00 -2.04 8.02
N GLY A 214 10.28 -2.40 8.05
CA GLY A 214 11.09 -2.61 6.85
C GLY A 214 10.73 -3.87 6.07
N GLU A 215 10.22 -4.90 6.75
CA GLU A 215 9.80 -6.16 6.12
C GLU A 215 8.35 -6.11 5.61
N VAL A 216 7.59 -5.09 6.01
CA VAL A 216 6.19 -4.93 5.61
C VAL A 216 6.09 -4.73 4.11
N LYS A 217 5.19 -5.52 3.51
CA LYS A 217 4.78 -5.38 2.12
C LYS A 217 3.41 -4.69 2.06
N PRO A 218 3.39 -3.37 1.84
CA PRO A 218 2.22 -2.54 2.12
C PRO A 218 1.03 -2.85 1.22
N PHE A 219 1.24 -3.33 0.00
CA PHE A 219 0.16 -3.56 -0.95
C PHE A 219 0.27 -4.94 -1.59
N ARG A 220 -0.70 -5.83 -1.30
CA ARG A 220 -0.81 -7.19 -1.89
C ARG A 220 0.51 -7.96 -1.89
N ASN A 221 1.23 -7.96 -0.76
CA ASN A 221 2.55 -8.59 -0.59
C ASN A 221 3.68 -8.04 -1.47
N GLN A 222 3.50 -6.84 -2.05
CA GLN A 222 4.50 -6.12 -2.83
C GLN A 222 4.77 -4.72 -2.25
N GLY A 223 5.82 -4.08 -2.78
CA GLY A 223 6.26 -2.77 -2.33
C GLY A 223 7.14 -2.79 -1.08
N TYR A 224 7.39 -1.60 -0.55
CA TYR A 224 8.15 -1.39 0.68
C TYR A 224 7.81 -0.04 1.31
N MET A 225 8.09 0.08 2.61
CA MET A 225 7.92 1.32 3.36
C MET A 225 9.26 1.94 3.73
N THR A 226 9.28 3.25 3.93
CA THR A 226 10.47 4.00 4.29
C THR A 226 10.07 5.15 5.21
N LEU A 227 10.71 5.26 6.36
CA LEU A 227 10.49 6.36 7.30
C LEU A 227 11.61 7.37 7.14
N ILE A 228 11.24 8.60 6.78
CA ILE A 228 12.17 9.68 6.45
C ILE A 228 12.03 10.79 7.49
N SER A 229 13.17 11.25 7.99
CA SER A 229 13.26 12.34 8.96
C SER A 229 13.13 13.71 8.28
N PRO A 230 12.85 14.79 9.04
CA PRO A 230 12.66 16.13 8.48
C PRO A 230 13.79 16.64 7.58
N SER A 231 15.04 16.20 7.81
CA SER A 231 16.19 16.58 6.99
C SER A 231 16.54 15.58 5.87
N GLY A 232 15.68 14.58 5.65
CA GLY A 232 15.81 13.62 4.55
C GLY A 232 16.68 12.40 4.87
N LEU A 233 16.90 12.06 6.14
CA LEU A 233 17.60 10.83 6.53
C LEU A 233 16.62 9.66 6.66
N TYR A 234 17.06 8.48 6.25
CA TYR A 234 16.28 7.27 6.45
C TYR A 234 16.41 6.76 7.89
N THR A 235 15.27 6.53 8.55
CA THR A 235 15.20 5.81 9.83
C THR A 235 14.78 4.36 9.63
N VAL A 236 13.94 4.11 8.63
CA VAL A 236 13.56 2.78 8.14
C VAL A 236 13.66 2.82 6.63
N ASN A 237 14.19 1.78 6.00
CA ASN A 237 14.18 1.61 4.56
C ASN A 237 13.96 0.13 4.20
N GLY A 238 12.74 -0.19 3.74
CA GLY A 238 12.34 -1.55 3.40
C GLY A 238 12.87 -2.06 2.05
N LYS A 239 13.48 -1.19 1.23
CA LYS A 239 14.19 -1.60 0.01
C LYS A 239 15.64 -1.96 0.29
N ASN A 240 16.33 -1.11 1.06
CA ASN A 240 17.72 -1.32 1.41
C ASN A 240 18.02 -0.83 2.85
N PRO A 241 18.09 -1.75 3.84
CA PRO A 241 18.38 -1.40 5.23
C PRO A 241 19.74 -0.73 5.45
N SER A 242 20.71 -0.88 4.54
CA SER A 242 22.03 -0.23 4.67
C SER A 242 21.99 1.29 4.49
N LEU A 243 20.85 1.83 4.04
CA LEU A 243 20.63 3.28 3.90
C LEU A 243 20.17 3.95 5.20
N ILE A 244 19.90 3.21 6.28
CA ILE A 244 19.51 3.80 7.57
C ILE A 244 20.62 4.76 8.06
N GLY A 245 20.23 5.97 8.45
CA GLY A 245 21.13 7.05 8.85
C GLY A 245 21.71 7.86 7.69
N ASN A 246 21.56 7.39 6.45
CA ASN A 246 22.00 8.12 5.27
C ASN A 246 20.88 9.03 4.75
N LYS A 247 21.27 10.14 4.13
CA LYS A 247 20.35 10.99 3.36
C LYS A 247 19.84 10.27 2.12
N ILE A 248 18.70 10.72 1.60
CA ILE A 248 18.26 10.39 0.24
C ILE A 248 19.45 10.61 -0.72
N PRO A 249 19.96 9.56 -1.41
CA PRO A 249 21.20 9.66 -2.17
C PRO A 249 21.08 10.54 -3.42
N ASP A 250 19.90 10.54 -4.06
CA ASP A 250 19.64 11.37 -5.21
C ASP A 250 19.35 12.81 -4.77
N ALA A 251 20.13 13.76 -5.31
CA ALA A 251 20.05 15.15 -4.89
C ALA A 251 18.73 15.83 -5.32
N GLN A 252 18.17 15.45 -6.47
CA GLN A 252 16.91 16.03 -6.97
C GLN A 252 15.73 15.50 -6.16
N GLU A 253 15.73 14.21 -5.84
CA GLU A 253 14.75 13.57 -4.95
C GLU A 253 14.83 14.17 -3.55
N LEU A 254 16.03 14.39 -3.02
CA LEU A 254 16.22 15.05 -1.73
C LEU A 254 15.67 16.48 -1.73
N GLU A 255 15.99 17.30 -2.75
CA GLU A 255 15.48 18.66 -2.86
C GLU A 255 13.95 18.67 -2.98
N PHE A 256 13.39 17.78 -3.79
CA PHE A 256 11.95 17.61 -3.93
C PHE A 256 11.30 17.22 -2.59
N TYR A 257 11.87 16.25 -1.88
CA TYR A 257 11.41 15.81 -0.57
C TYR A 257 11.42 16.95 0.46
N LEU A 258 12.54 17.67 0.57
CA LEU A 258 12.70 18.76 1.54
C LEU A 258 11.71 19.89 1.28
N LYS A 259 11.42 20.19 0.01
CA LYS A 259 10.42 21.18 -0.36
C LYS A 259 9.01 20.72 -0.02
N LYS A 260 8.65 19.50 -0.41
CA LYS A 260 7.27 18.99 -0.32
C LYS A 260 6.85 18.55 1.07
N SER A 261 7.74 17.92 1.83
CA SER A 261 7.45 17.47 3.20
C SER A 261 7.04 18.62 4.12
N GLN A 262 7.64 19.81 3.95
CA GLN A 262 7.34 20.99 4.76
C GLN A 262 5.97 21.61 4.46
N GLU A 263 5.35 21.29 3.32
CA GLU A 263 3.98 21.72 3.00
C GLU A 263 2.94 20.98 3.87
N GLY A 264 3.30 19.85 4.49
CA GLY A 264 2.44 19.07 5.36
C GLY A 264 1.27 18.36 4.66
N LYS A 265 1.30 18.33 3.31
CA LYS A 265 0.28 17.67 2.48
C LYS A 265 0.83 16.37 1.91
N ASN A 266 -0.04 15.38 1.73
CA ASN A 266 0.34 14.15 1.04
C ASN A 266 0.76 14.47 -0.39
N PHE A 267 1.82 13.83 -0.87
CA PHE A 267 2.33 14.01 -2.23
C PHE A 267 2.81 12.69 -2.82
N THR A 268 2.90 12.66 -4.14
CA THR A 268 3.37 11.48 -4.89
C THR A 268 4.59 11.83 -5.73
N TYR A 269 5.42 10.82 -5.96
CA TYR A 269 6.57 10.89 -6.87
C TYR A 269 6.64 9.58 -7.64
N ASN A 270 6.78 9.65 -8.95
CA ASN A 270 6.87 8.46 -9.80
C ASN A 270 8.33 8.29 -10.21
N SER A 271 8.94 7.17 -9.82
CA SER A 271 10.22 6.73 -10.38
C SER A 271 9.98 5.78 -11.57
N GLU A 272 11.05 5.33 -12.24
CA GLU A 272 10.93 4.44 -13.42
C GLU A 272 10.20 3.12 -13.15
N ALA A 273 10.18 2.63 -11.91
CA ALA A 273 9.64 1.32 -11.56
C ALA A 273 8.64 1.33 -10.40
N HIS A 274 8.49 2.46 -9.71
CA HIS A 274 7.65 2.55 -8.52
C HIS A 274 6.91 3.90 -8.47
N THR A 275 5.66 3.83 -8.03
CA THR A 275 4.94 4.99 -7.53
C THR A 275 5.19 5.13 -6.03
N HIS A 276 5.66 6.29 -5.60
CA HIS A 276 5.96 6.61 -4.20
C HIS A 276 4.90 7.55 -3.63
N TYR A 277 4.27 7.14 -2.53
CA TYR A 277 3.27 7.91 -1.80
C TYR A 277 3.88 8.41 -0.48
N PHE A 278 3.87 9.72 -0.25
CA PHE A 278 4.44 10.35 0.93
C PHE A 278 3.34 10.92 1.81
N PHE A 279 3.43 10.60 3.10
CA PHE A 279 2.50 11.04 4.14
C PHE A 279 3.29 11.79 5.22
N PRO A 280 3.42 13.12 5.10
CA PRO A 280 4.01 13.95 6.14
C PRO A 280 3.13 13.98 7.39
N PHE A 281 3.73 13.85 8.57
CA PHE A 281 3.03 13.94 9.85
C PHE A 281 3.91 14.53 10.96
N HIS A 282 3.27 15.14 11.95
CA HIS A 282 3.92 15.56 13.18
C HIS A 282 4.00 14.43 14.19
N VAL A 283 5.04 14.41 15.01
CA VAL A 283 5.13 13.53 16.18
C VAL A 283 4.85 14.34 17.44
N GLY A 284 3.71 14.09 18.04
CA GLY A 284 3.15 14.77 19.19
C GLY A 284 3.12 16.29 19.03
N LYS A 285 4.13 16.98 19.60
CA LYS A 285 4.23 18.44 19.58
C LYS A 285 5.49 18.97 18.87
N ASP A 286 6.29 18.10 18.25
CA ASP A 286 7.31 18.56 17.31
C ASP A 286 6.61 19.15 16.08
N LYS A 287 7.03 20.36 15.69
CA LYS A 287 6.43 21.09 14.56
C LYS A 287 7.00 20.66 13.20
N ARG A 288 8.06 19.87 13.18
CA ARG A 288 8.66 19.38 11.94
C ARG A 288 7.86 18.18 11.43
N PHE A 289 7.91 17.96 10.13
CA PHE A 289 7.25 16.83 9.49
C PHE A 289 8.22 15.66 9.35
N TRP A 290 7.90 14.56 10.01
CA TRP A 290 8.38 13.24 9.62
C TRP A 290 7.55 12.77 8.44
N THR A 291 8.05 11.83 7.64
CA THR A 291 7.31 11.35 6.48
C THR A 291 7.41 9.85 6.36
N LEU A 292 6.25 9.19 6.27
CA LEU A 292 6.21 7.82 5.77
C LEU A 292 6.11 7.85 4.25
N GLN A 293 7.06 7.21 3.58
CA GLN A 293 7.00 6.89 2.16
C GLN A 293 6.57 5.44 2.00
N VAL A 294 5.58 5.21 1.15
CA VAL A 294 5.14 3.88 0.73
C VAL A 294 5.37 3.76 -0.77
N SER A 295 6.18 2.78 -1.16
CA SER A 295 6.60 2.59 -2.55
C SER A 295 5.95 1.34 -3.11
N ILE A 296 5.24 1.49 -4.22
CA ILE A 296 4.46 0.42 -4.84
C ILE A 296 5.00 0.22 -6.26
N PRO A 297 5.44 -1.00 -6.62
CA PRO A 297 6.00 -1.25 -7.94
C PRO A 297 4.91 -1.17 -8.99
N ASP A 298 5.25 -0.59 -10.14
CA ASP A 298 4.31 -0.43 -11.24
C ASP A 298 3.98 -1.77 -11.92
N SER A 299 4.75 -2.83 -11.65
CA SER A 299 4.45 -4.20 -12.09
C SER A 299 3.15 -4.76 -11.53
N ILE A 300 2.64 -4.22 -10.42
CA ILE A 300 1.33 -4.59 -9.88
C ILE A 300 0.22 -4.32 -10.90
N TYR A 301 0.35 -3.20 -11.63
CA TYR A 301 -0.61 -2.87 -12.68
C TYR A 301 -0.52 -3.88 -13.84
N THR A 302 0.65 -4.43 -14.16
CA THR A 302 0.81 -5.35 -15.29
C THR A 302 0.39 -6.78 -14.94
N ASP A 303 0.83 -7.31 -13.80
CA ASP A 303 0.63 -8.73 -13.46
C ASP A 303 -0.84 -9.06 -13.22
N GLU A 304 -1.56 -8.18 -12.52
CA GLU A 304 -3.00 -8.36 -12.28
C GLU A 304 -3.82 -8.08 -13.52
N MET A 305 -3.39 -7.12 -14.34
CA MET A 305 -4.02 -6.79 -15.60
C MET A 305 -3.94 -7.97 -16.56
N PHE A 306 -2.78 -8.62 -16.71
CA PHE A 306 -2.64 -9.76 -17.61
C PHE A 306 -3.61 -10.89 -17.23
N ASN A 307 -3.65 -11.30 -15.96
CA ASN A 307 -4.52 -12.40 -15.53
C ASN A 307 -6.02 -12.04 -15.66
N THR A 308 -6.40 -10.81 -15.32
CA THR A 308 -7.80 -10.36 -15.38
C THR A 308 -8.27 -10.14 -16.82
N ILE A 309 -7.45 -9.52 -17.66
CA ILE A 309 -7.78 -9.33 -19.09
C ILE A 309 -7.79 -10.68 -19.80
N PHE A 310 -6.82 -11.56 -19.54
CA PHE A 310 -6.74 -12.87 -20.17
C PHE A 310 -7.94 -13.74 -19.82
N SER A 311 -8.31 -13.82 -18.54
CA SER A 311 -9.49 -14.60 -18.11
C SER A 311 -10.78 -14.05 -18.74
N ARG A 312 -10.99 -12.71 -18.75
CA ARG A 312 -12.16 -12.10 -19.40
C ARG A 312 -12.17 -12.31 -20.92
N ALA A 313 -11.01 -12.21 -21.58
CA ALA A 313 -10.87 -12.47 -23.01
C ALA A 313 -11.19 -13.93 -23.33
N LEU A 314 -10.70 -14.88 -22.53
CA LEU A 314 -11.00 -16.30 -22.69
C LEU A 314 -12.50 -16.58 -22.51
N THR A 315 -13.14 -16.01 -21.48
CA THR A 315 -14.59 -16.12 -21.29
C THR A 315 -15.36 -15.53 -22.47
N ALA A 316 -14.96 -14.37 -23.00
CA ALA A 316 -15.59 -13.76 -24.16
C ALA A 316 -15.46 -14.63 -25.43
N ILE A 317 -14.29 -15.24 -25.65
CA ILE A 317 -14.06 -16.18 -26.76
C ILE A 317 -14.93 -17.43 -26.60
N LEU A 318 -15.02 -18.00 -25.41
CA LEU A 318 -15.87 -19.16 -25.14
C LEU A 318 -17.34 -18.86 -25.44
N ILE A 319 -17.84 -17.69 -25.00
CA ILE A 319 -19.20 -17.25 -25.31
C ILE A 319 -19.40 -17.09 -26.82
N LEU A 320 -18.47 -16.45 -27.53
CA LEU A 320 -18.53 -16.29 -28.98
C LEU A 320 -18.62 -17.65 -29.69
N VAL A 321 -17.77 -18.60 -29.31
CA VAL A 321 -17.78 -19.97 -29.87
C VAL A 321 -19.10 -20.66 -29.57
N SER A 322 -19.63 -20.55 -28.35
CA SER A 322 -20.94 -21.11 -27.99
C SER A 322 -22.07 -20.51 -28.82
N VAL A 323 -22.09 -19.19 -29.04
CA VAL A 323 -23.09 -18.52 -29.89
C VAL A 323 -23.00 -19.02 -31.34
N LEU A 324 -21.80 -19.11 -31.90
CA LEU A 324 -21.59 -19.61 -33.27
C LEU A 324 -22.05 -21.08 -33.43
N LEU A 325 -21.75 -21.93 -32.44
CA LEU A 325 -22.23 -23.32 -32.41
C LEU A 325 -23.76 -23.40 -32.31
N CYS A 326 -24.38 -22.60 -31.44
CA CYS A 326 -25.83 -22.52 -31.31
C CYS A 326 -26.49 -22.06 -32.61
N VAL A 327 -25.99 -20.99 -33.24
CA VAL A 327 -26.48 -20.52 -34.53
C VAL A 327 -26.36 -21.62 -35.59
N ASN A 328 -25.19 -22.27 -35.70
CA ASN A 328 -25.00 -23.33 -36.68
C ASN A 328 -25.96 -24.51 -36.45
N PHE A 329 -26.16 -24.92 -35.20
CA PHE A 329 -27.12 -25.97 -34.84
C PHE A 329 -28.57 -25.59 -35.20
N ILE A 330 -28.99 -24.35 -34.90
CA ILE A 330 -30.32 -23.83 -35.24
C ILE A 330 -30.50 -23.78 -36.76
N PHE A 331 -29.51 -23.28 -37.51
CA PHE A 331 -29.55 -23.23 -38.98
C PHE A 331 -29.61 -24.62 -39.63
N GLN A 332 -28.90 -25.60 -39.06
CA GLN A 332 -28.96 -26.99 -39.54
C GLN A 332 -30.35 -27.59 -39.34
N ARG A 333 -30.87 -27.49 -38.12
CA ARG A 333 -32.09 -28.21 -37.72
C ARG A 333 -33.37 -27.56 -38.21
N LEU A 334 -33.43 -26.22 -38.24
CA LEU A 334 -34.65 -25.50 -38.61
C LEU A 334 -34.70 -25.16 -40.10
N ILE A 335 -33.60 -24.66 -40.66
CA ILE A 335 -33.62 -24.09 -42.02
C ILE A 335 -33.18 -25.13 -43.05
N SER A 336 -32.01 -25.73 -42.86
CA SER A 336 -31.40 -26.61 -43.89
C SER A 336 -32.21 -27.88 -44.13
N ALA A 337 -32.71 -28.52 -43.07
CA ALA A 337 -33.52 -29.73 -43.18
C ALA A 337 -34.85 -29.49 -43.93
N GLY A 338 -35.53 -28.38 -43.63
CA GLY A 338 -36.78 -28.00 -44.30
C GLY A 338 -36.57 -27.67 -45.78
N LEU A 339 -35.53 -26.89 -46.10
CA LEU A 339 -35.18 -26.55 -47.49
C LEU A 339 -34.78 -27.77 -48.31
N LEU A 340 -34.00 -28.70 -47.75
CA LEU A 340 -33.64 -29.94 -48.46
C LEU A 340 -34.87 -30.80 -48.74
N LYS A 341 -35.85 -30.84 -47.82
CA LYS A 341 -37.12 -31.55 -48.04
C LYS A 341 -37.93 -30.90 -49.18
N ALA A 342 -37.95 -29.57 -49.25
CA ALA A 342 -38.58 -28.86 -50.36
C ALA A 342 -37.87 -29.09 -51.70
N VAL A 343 -36.53 -29.05 -51.72
CA VAL A 343 -35.73 -29.35 -52.92
C VAL A 343 -35.99 -30.78 -53.40
N GLY A 344 -35.91 -31.78 -52.53
CA GLY A 344 -36.17 -33.17 -52.90
C GLY A 344 -37.61 -33.39 -53.40
N PHE A 345 -38.60 -32.72 -52.78
CA PHE A 345 -39.97 -32.78 -53.27
C PHE A 345 -40.14 -32.14 -54.64
N SER A 346 -39.44 -31.04 -54.91
CA SER A 346 -39.41 -30.43 -56.24
C SER A 346 -38.83 -31.38 -57.29
N GLU A 347 -37.78 -32.12 -56.92
CA GLU A 347 -37.08 -33.07 -57.78
C GLU A 347 -37.97 -34.27 -58.12
N GLU A 348 -38.73 -34.79 -57.17
CA GLU A 348 -39.75 -35.83 -57.41
C GLU A 348 -40.80 -35.37 -58.43
N ILE A 349 -41.34 -34.15 -58.27
CA ILE A 349 -42.31 -33.58 -59.22
C ILE A 349 -41.67 -33.41 -60.60
N ALA A 350 -40.44 -32.90 -60.67
CA ALA A 350 -39.71 -32.66 -61.92
C ALA A 350 -39.40 -33.97 -62.67
N ASN A 351 -39.14 -35.06 -61.95
CA ASN A 351 -38.93 -36.40 -62.50
C ASN A 351 -40.24 -37.12 -62.89
N GLY A 352 -41.39 -36.43 -62.78
CA GLY A 352 -42.69 -36.97 -63.17
C GLY A 352 -43.39 -37.81 -62.09
N ASN A 353 -42.83 -37.88 -60.87
CA ASN A 353 -43.48 -38.57 -59.75
C ASN A 353 -44.57 -37.69 -59.11
N LEU A 354 -45.73 -37.64 -59.78
CA LEU A 354 -46.87 -36.85 -59.34
C LEU A 354 -47.71 -37.53 -58.26
N ILE A 355 -47.30 -38.66 -57.68
CA ILE A 355 -47.96 -39.27 -56.52
C ILE A 355 -47.23 -39.00 -55.21
N ALA A 356 -46.00 -38.48 -55.27
CA ALA A 356 -45.27 -38.04 -54.08
C ALA A 356 -46.02 -36.92 -53.35
N GLN A 357 -45.98 -36.95 -52.02
CA GLN A 357 -46.51 -35.90 -51.16
C GLN A 357 -45.47 -35.51 -50.12
N SER A 358 -45.36 -34.21 -49.86
CA SER A 358 -44.49 -33.70 -48.81
C SER A 358 -45.28 -32.77 -47.92
N SER A 359 -45.33 -33.08 -46.61
CA SER A 359 -45.94 -32.24 -45.60
C SER A 359 -44.89 -31.59 -44.71
N HIS A 360 -45.21 -30.42 -44.16
CA HIS A 360 -44.41 -29.74 -43.14
C HIS A 360 -45.33 -29.30 -42.01
N ASP A 361 -45.07 -29.77 -40.80
CA ASP A 361 -45.95 -29.52 -39.65
C ASP A 361 -45.81 -28.10 -39.08
N LYS A 362 -44.82 -27.33 -39.54
CA LYS A 362 -44.60 -25.94 -39.12
C LYS A 362 -45.22 -24.94 -40.08
N LYS A 363 -45.86 -23.90 -39.51
CA LYS A 363 -46.40 -22.74 -40.23
C LYS A 363 -45.33 -21.67 -40.44
N ASP A 364 -44.26 -22.03 -41.14
CA ASP A 364 -43.18 -21.12 -41.54
C ASP A 364 -43.11 -20.99 -43.07
N GLU A 365 -42.18 -20.19 -43.58
CA GLU A 365 -42.00 -19.94 -45.00
C GLU A 365 -41.71 -21.22 -45.79
N ILE A 366 -41.08 -22.22 -45.15
CA ILE A 366 -40.81 -23.53 -45.75
C ILE A 366 -42.10 -24.35 -45.86
N GLY A 367 -42.93 -24.34 -44.82
CA GLY A 367 -44.25 -24.96 -44.86
C GLY A 367 -45.16 -24.34 -45.92
N ALA A 368 -45.18 -23.01 -46.03
CA ALA A 368 -45.92 -22.31 -47.08
C ALA A 368 -45.44 -22.72 -48.49
N LEU A 369 -44.13 -22.79 -48.70
CA LEU A 369 -43.54 -23.25 -49.97
C LEU A 369 -43.99 -24.68 -50.33
N LEU A 370 -43.89 -25.62 -49.39
CA LEU A 370 -44.30 -27.01 -49.59
C LEU A 370 -45.80 -27.16 -49.90
N VAL A 371 -46.65 -26.35 -49.27
CA VAL A 371 -48.09 -26.30 -49.58
C VAL A 371 -48.33 -25.82 -51.02
N SER A 372 -47.71 -24.71 -51.43
CA SER A 372 -47.84 -24.22 -52.81
C SER A 372 -47.31 -25.22 -53.84
N MET A 373 -46.23 -25.96 -53.53
CA MET A 373 -45.73 -27.03 -54.39
C MET A 373 -46.69 -28.21 -54.50
N ASN A 374 -47.37 -28.60 -53.41
CA ASN A 374 -48.41 -29.64 -53.46
C ASN A 374 -49.57 -29.21 -54.37
N GLN A 375 -50.02 -27.96 -54.29
CA GLN A 375 -51.08 -27.42 -55.17
C GLN A 375 -50.66 -27.42 -56.65
N MET A 376 -49.39 -27.09 -56.93
CA MET A 376 -48.83 -27.16 -58.28
C MET A 376 -48.82 -28.61 -58.81
N ARG A 377 -48.34 -29.58 -58.01
CA ARG A 377 -48.37 -31.00 -58.35
C ARG A 377 -49.79 -31.49 -58.65
N GLU A 378 -50.77 -31.12 -57.84
CA GLU A 378 -52.18 -31.49 -58.06
C GLU A 378 -52.72 -30.93 -59.37
N SER A 379 -52.39 -29.68 -59.68
CA SER A 379 -52.78 -29.05 -60.94
C SER A 379 -52.16 -29.77 -62.14
N LEU A 380 -50.87 -30.12 -62.08
CA LEU A 380 -50.18 -30.90 -63.12
C LEU A 380 -50.79 -32.30 -63.30
N LEU A 381 -51.11 -32.98 -62.20
CA LEU A 381 -51.76 -34.30 -62.23
C LEU A 381 -53.16 -34.22 -62.87
N LYS A 382 -53.88 -33.12 -62.64
CA LYS A 382 -55.20 -32.88 -63.24
C LYS A 382 -55.09 -32.68 -64.76
N VAL A 383 -54.13 -31.87 -65.21
CA VAL A 383 -53.89 -31.62 -66.64
C VAL A 383 -53.50 -32.90 -67.40
N LEU A 384 -52.77 -33.82 -66.79
CA LEU A 384 -52.41 -35.10 -67.43
C LEU A 384 -53.56 -36.14 -67.47
N ARG A 385 -54.64 -35.91 -66.71
CA ARG A 385 -55.81 -36.81 -66.65
C ARG A 385 -56.93 -36.39 -67.60
N GLU A 386 -56.91 -35.14 -68.04
CA GLU A 386 -57.74 -34.59 -69.13
C GLU A 386 -57.04 -34.87 -70.47
#